data_AF-A0A8J7K2B7-F1
#
_entry.id   AF-A0A8J7K2B7-F1
#
_cell.length_a   1.000
_cell.length_b   1.000
_cell.length_c   1.000
_cell.angle_alpha   90.00
_cell.angle_beta   90.00
_cell.angle_gamma   90.00
#
_symmetry.space_group_name_H-M   'P 1'
#
loop_
_entity.id
_entity.type
_entity.pdbx_description
1 polymer ?
#
loop_
_entity_poly.entity_id
_entity_poly.type
_entity_poly.pdbx_seq_one_letter_code
_entity_poly.pdbx_strand_id
1 'polypeptide(L)'
;MARYAIGDLQGCFDEFMALLARIRFDPGHDRLYLLGDLVSRGPKSLDVLRWVHSHQHCTRVVLGNHDLHLLACWAKATTRKPDDSTLHVLAAADVDVLMHWLRKQPLLIELEDYLLCHAGIWPGWSLDDAHNEARQVEAQLAAPEFANLLGAMYGSSPADWPTASRHPLSRARFTINAFTRMRFLNDGGELAMAFKGDRAQPGFLPWFDWPRRQSLPKPILFGHWSALGVKITPDVIALDAGCVWGGMLVGLELDKRMLLQAPARHTYQAICD
;
A
#
# COMPACT_ATOMS: atom_id res chain seq x y z
N MET A 1 -9.85 6.68 22.97
CA MET A 1 -8.97 6.65 21.80
C MET A 1 -9.45 5.54 20.90
N ALA A 2 -10.02 5.88 19.74
CA ALA A 2 -10.36 4.90 18.73
C ALA A 2 -9.19 4.76 17.72
N ARG A 3 -9.03 3.55 17.17
CA ARG A 3 -8.05 3.27 16.12
C ARG A 3 -8.78 2.95 14.82
N TYR A 4 -8.39 3.61 13.73
CA TYR A 4 -9.00 3.44 12.41
C TYR A 4 -7.96 3.04 11.38
N ALA A 5 -8.25 2.05 10.55
CA ALA A 5 -7.50 1.77 9.33
C ALA A 5 -8.32 2.14 8.09
N ILE A 6 -7.72 2.73 7.07
CA ILE A 6 -8.38 3.08 5.80
C ILE A 6 -7.55 2.54 4.64
N GLY A 7 -8.24 1.95 3.65
CA GLY A 7 -7.65 1.44 2.41
C GLY A 7 -7.12 2.54 1.47
N ASP A 8 -6.87 2.15 0.24
CA ASP A 8 -6.31 2.99 -0.83
C ASP A 8 -7.09 4.30 -1.01
N LEU A 9 -6.39 5.44 -0.90
CA LEU A 9 -6.99 6.76 -1.07
C LEU A 9 -6.95 7.23 -2.53
N GLN A 10 -5.79 7.05 -3.19
CA GLN A 10 -5.54 7.39 -4.58
C GLN A 10 -6.09 8.77 -4.96
N GLY A 11 -5.73 9.80 -4.18
CA GLY A 11 -6.17 11.17 -4.42
C GLY A 11 -7.67 11.45 -4.21
N CYS A 12 -8.47 10.51 -3.68
CA CYS A 12 -9.89 10.69 -3.33
C CYS A 12 -10.04 11.45 -2.00
N PHE A 13 -9.49 12.66 -1.94
CA PHE A 13 -9.44 13.47 -0.72
C PHE A 13 -10.82 13.83 -0.16
N ASP A 14 -11.79 14.06 -1.04
CA ASP A 14 -13.14 14.46 -0.65
C ASP A 14 -13.90 13.32 0.05
N GLU A 15 -13.73 12.09 -0.44
CA GLU A 15 -14.25 10.86 0.16
C GLU A 15 -13.56 10.59 1.50
N PHE A 16 -12.24 10.80 1.56
CA PHE A 16 -11.47 10.65 2.79
C PHE A 16 -11.97 11.61 3.88
N MET A 17 -12.12 12.91 3.56
CA MET A 17 -12.66 13.88 4.51
C MET A 17 -14.11 13.59 4.90
N ALA A 18 -14.94 13.10 3.95
CA ALA A 18 -16.31 12.69 4.25
C ALA A 18 -16.36 11.49 5.21
N LEU A 19 -15.46 10.51 5.04
CA LEU A 19 -15.36 9.36 5.93
C LEU A 19 -14.91 9.78 7.34
N LEU A 20 -13.88 10.64 7.45
CA LEU A 20 -13.42 11.18 8.73
C LEU A 20 -14.52 11.99 9.44
N ALA A 21 -15.28 12.81 8.71
CA ALA A 21 -16.41 13.55 9.26
C ALA A 21 -17.51 12.61 9.78
N ARG A 22 -17.82 11.55 9.03
CA ARG A 22 -18.83 10.55 9.41
C ARG A 22 -18.49 9.84 10.72
N ILE A 23 -17.22 9.52 10.92
CA ILE A 23 -16.75 8.88 12.17
C ILE A 23 -16.47 9.90 13.28
N ARG A 24 -16.59 11.20 12.99
CA ARG A 24 -16.22 12.30 13.89
C ARG A 24 -14.78 12.11 14.42
N PHE A 25 -13.86 11.81 13.50
CA PHE A 25 -12.45 11.59 13.83
C PHE A 25 -11.88 12.78 14.59
N ASP A 26 -11.29 12.50 15.75
CA ASP A 26 -10.64 13.52 16.58
C ASP A 26 -9.11 13.32 16.55
N PRO A 27 -8.34 14.18 15.85
CA PRO A 27 -6.88 14.03 15.77
C PRO A 27 -6.17 14.18 17.14
N GLY A 28 -6.81 14.82 18.11
CA GLY A 28 -6.29 14.94 19.48
C GLY A 28 -6.39 13.64 20.29
N HIS A 29 -7.33 12.75 19.95
CA HIS A 29 -7.64 11.57 20.74
C HIS A 29 -7.54 10.24 19.99
N ASP A 30 -7.77 10.23 18.68
CA ASP A 30 -7.84 9.04 17.85
C ASP A 30 -6.53 8.77 17.09
N ARG A 31 -6.44 7.59 16.49
CA ARG A 31 -5.31 7.17 15.67
C ARG A 31 -5.79 6.66 14.33
N LEU A 32 -5.10 7.11 13.28
CA LEU A 32 -5.40 6.75 11.90
C LEU A 32 -4.24 6.00 11.27
N TYR A 33 -4.55 4.90 10.59
CA TYR A 33 -3.62 4.08 9.85
C TYR A 33 -4.05 4.03 8.38
N LEU A 34 -3.17 4.42 7.46
CA LEU A 34 -3.46 4.39 6.03
C LEU A 34 -2.68 3.27 5.36
N LEU A 35 -3.36 2.47 4.54
CA LEU A 35 -2.82 1.27 3.90
C LEU A 35 -2.09 1.55 2.58
N GLY A 36 -1.56 2.76 2.40
CA GLY A 36 -0.79 3.16 1.22
C GLY A 36 -1.62 3.61 0.03
N ASP A 37 -0.95 3.81 -1.09
CA ASP A 37 -1.50 4.39 -2.32
C ASP A 37 -2.30 5.67 -2.00
N LEU A 38 -1.61 6.62 -1.37
CA LEU A 38 -2.15 7.93 -1.02
C LEU A 38 -2.47 8.76 -2.27
N VAL A 39 -1.65 8.55 -3.30
CA VAL A 39 -1.62 9.32 -4.55
C VAL A 39 -2.01 8.46 -5.75
N SER A 40 -2.01 9.10 -6.94
CA SER A 40 -2.35 8.54 -8.24
C SER A 40 -3.86 8.57 -8.52
N ARG A 41 -4.19 8.62 -9.81
CA ARG A 41 -5.52 8.57 -10.43
C ARG A 41 -6.51 9.66 -10.02
N GLY A 42 -6.82 9.79 -8.74
CA GLY A 42 -7.74 10.81 -8.23
C GLY A 42 -7.14 12.22 -8.26
N PRO A 43 -8.00 13.26 -8.33
CA PRO A 43 -7.59 14.62 -8.63
C PRO A 43 -6.81 15.31 -7.50
N LYS A 44 -6.99 14.87 -6.25
CA LYS A 44 -6.54 15.60 -5.04
C LYS A 44 -5.39 14.90 -4.31
N SER A 45 -4.48 14.26 -5.06
CA SER A 45 -3.27 13.61 -4.51
C SER A 45 -2.42 14.54 -3.63
N LEU A 46 -2.25 15.80 -4.03
CA LEU A 46 -1.49 16.79 -3.26
C LEU A 46 -2.17 17.13 -1.92
N ASP A 47 -3.49 17.25 -1.91
CA ASP A 47 -4.27 17.53 -0.69
C ASP A 47 -4.18 16.36 0.29
N VAL A 48 -4.26 15.11 -0.19
CA VAL A 48 -4.02 13.91 0.63
C VAL A 48 -2.65 13.98 1.29
N LEU A 49 -1.57 14.19 0.51
CA LEU A 49 -0.21 14.23 1.05
C LEU A 49 -0.04 15.34 2.11
N ARG A 50 -0.54 16.55 1.84
CA ARG A 50 -0.47 17.68 2.78
C ARG A 50 -1.24 17.41 4.06
N TRP A 51 -2.45 16.86 3.94
CA TRP A 51 -3.27 16.52 5.11
C TRP A 51 -2.55 15.48 5.96
N VAL A 52 -2.08 14.39 5.37
CA VAL A 52 -1.41 13.30 6.11
C VAL A 52 -0.12 13.81 6.76
N HIS A 53 0.70 14.59 6.05
CA HIS A 53 1.92 15.17 6.58
C HIS A 53 1.64 16.09 7.79
N SER A 54 0.61 16.94 7.72
CA SER A 54 0.21 17.81 8.84
C SER A 54 -0.38 17.06 10.04
N HIS A 55 -0.91 15.85 9.84
CA HIS A 55 -1.51 15.00 10.87
C HIS A 55 -0.62 13.82 11.31
N GLN A 56 0.68 13.87 11.01
CA GLN A 56 1.63 12.79 11.34
C GLN A 56 1.74 12.46 12.85
N HIS A 57 1.24 13.33 13.74
CA HIS A 57 1.18 13.07 15.18
C HIS A 57 0.11 12.03 15.57
N CYS A 58 -0.92 11.85 14.74
CA CYS A 58 -2.00 10.88 14.95
C CYS A 58 -2.16 9.88 13.81
N THR A 59 -1.44 10.08 12.69
CA THR A 59 -1.55 9.25 11.48
C THR A 59 -0.25 8.50 11.21
N ARG A 60 -0.37 7.21 10.89
CA ARG A 60 0.73 6.37 10.38
C ARG A 60 0.33 5.78 9.03
N VAL A 61 1.30 5.61 8.14
CA VAL A 61 1.08 5.14 6.77
C VAL A 61 2.02 4.00 6.46
N VAL A 62 1.57 3.00 5.70
CA VAL A 62 2.46 2.08 4.99
C VAL A 62 2.58 2.48 3.52
N LEU A 63 3.76 2.33 2.93
CA LEU A 63 4.00 2.70 1.53
C LEU A 63 3.30 1.75 0.56
N GLY A 64 2.58 2.32 -0.40
CA GLY A 64 2.02 1.61 -1.55
C GLY A 64 2.85 1.72 -2.83
N ASN A 65 2.43 1.02 -3.88
CA ASN A 65 3.18 1.03 -5.14
C ASN A 65 3.15 2.38 -5.86
N HIS A 66 2.04 3.12 -5.76
CA HIS A 66 1.92 4.44 -6.38
C HIS A 66 2.70 5.49 -5.60
N ASP A 67 2.80 5.33 -4.28
CA ASP A 67 3.64 6.19 -3.45
C ASP A 67 5.13 6.03 -3.83
N LEU A 68 5.59 4.77 -3.99
CA LEU A 68 6.94 4.49 -4.48
C LEU A 68 7.16 4.99 -5.91
N HIS A 69 6.16 4.86 -6.79
CA HIS A 69 6.25 5.38 -8.15
C HIS A 69 6.43 6.91 -8.17
N LEU A 70 5.66 7.63 -7.35
CA LEU A 70 5.79 9.08 -7.20
C LEU A 70 7.20 9.46 -6.73
N LEU A 71 7.74 8.74 -5.74
CA LEU A 71 9.12 8.94 -5.27
C LEU A 71 10.14 8.73 -6.40
N ALA A 72 9.97 7.68 -7.22
CA ALA A 72 10.84 7.41 -8.36
C ALA A 72 10.78 8.51 -9.42
N CYS A 73 9.59 9.05 -9.70
CA CYS A 73 9.41 10.18 -10.60
C CYS A 73 10.08 11.46 -10.06
N TRP A 74 9.89 11.78 -8.78
CA TRP A 74 10.56 12.92 -8.13
C TRP A 74 12.08 12.79 -8.16
N ALA A 75 12.61 11.60 -7.87
CA ALA A 75 14.04 11.30 -7.91
C ALA A 75 14.62 11.20 -9.33
N LYS A 76 13.78 11.31 -10.38
CA LYS A 76 14.15 11.07 -11.79
C LYS A 76 14.76 9.69 -12.03
N ALA A 77 14.40 8.70 -11.21
CA ALA A 77 14.86 7.31 -11.31
C ALA A 77 14.03 6.49 -12.31
N THR A 78 12.97 7.06 -12.87
CA THR A 78 12.15 6.47 -13.92
C THR A 78 11.71 7.52 -14.93
N THR A 79 11.25 7.06 -16.10
CA THR A 79 10.64 7.93 -17.10
C THR A 79 9.15 8.08 -16.81
N ARG A 80 8.72 9.32 -16.60
CA ARG A 80 7.33 9.68 -16.37
C ARG A 80 6.49 9.47 -17.63
N LYS A 81 5.24 9.03 -17.47
CA LYS A 81 4.27 9.04 -18.57
C LYS A 81 3.62 10.42 -18.73
N PRO A 82 3.26 10.86 -19.95
CA PRO A 82 2.63 12.16 -20.15
C PRO A 82 1.29 12.35 -19.42
N ASP A 83 0.57 11.25 -19.16
CA ASP A 83 -0.75 11.18 -18.54
C ASP A 83 -0.70 10.87 -17.02
N ASP A 84 0.46 11.06 -16.39
CA ASP A 84 0.62 10.84 -14.96
C ASP A 84 -0.23 11.85 -14.15
N SER A 85 -1.26 11.34 -13.49
CA SER A 85 -2.16 12.09 -12.60
C SER A 85 -1.48 12.79 -11.42
N THR A 86 -0.19 12.56 -11.16
CA THR A 86 0.57 13.16 -10.05
C THR A 86 1.44 14.34 -10.46
N LEU A 87 1.35 14.80 -11.71
CA LEU A 87 2.11 15.95 -12.22
C LEU A 87 2.00 17.21 -11.34
N HIS A 88 0.81 17.50 -10.83
CA HIS A 88 0.58 18.65 -9.95
C HIS A 88 1.28 18.52 -8.61
N VAL A 89 1.47 17.29 -8.11
CA VAL A 89 2.25 17.03 -6.89
C VAL A 89 3.72 17.38 -7.12
N LEU A 90 4.28 16.92 -8.24
CA LEU A 90 5.68 17.17 -8.58
C LEU A 90 5.99 18.65 -8.87
N ALA A 91 4.98 19.43 -9.26
CA ALA A 91 5.10 20.86 -9.50
C ALA A 91 4.86 21.71 -8.23
N ALA A 92 4.48 21.10 -7.10
CA ALA A 92 4.16 21.82 -5.88
C ALA A 92 5.42 22.40 -5.21
N ALA A 93 5.31 23.60 -4.64
CA ALA A 93 6.43 24.28 -3.99
C ALA A 93 6.98 23.53 -2.76
N ASP A 94 6.14 22.72 -2.11
CA ASP A 94 6.45 21.91 -0.94
C ASP A 94 6.78 20.44 -1.27
N VAL A 95 6.98 20.10 -2.55
CA VAL A 95 7.22 18.71 -3.00
C VAL A 95 8.39 18.07 -2.27
N ASP A 96 9.51 18.76 -2.09
CA ASP A 96 10.70 18.18 -1.45
C ASP A 96 10.44 17.82 0.02
N VAL A 97 9.69 18.66 0.74
CA VAL A 97 9.27 18.39 2.12
C VAL A 97 8.42 17.13 2.18
N LEU A 98 7.42 17.04 1.29
CA LEU A 98 6.51 15.90 1.22
C LEU A 98 7.24 14.61 0.82
N MET A 99 8.13 14.65 -0.17
CA MET A 99 8.85 13.46 -0.66
C MET A 99 9.90 12.98 0.34
N HIS A 100 10.58 13.89 1.03
CA HIS A 100 11.49 13.53 2.10
C HIS A 100 10.80 12.90 3.31
N TRP A 101 9.57 13.30 3.60
CA TRP A 101 8.72 12.63 4.60
C TRP A 101 8.22 11.27 4.09
N LEU A 102 7.69 11.22 2.86
CA LEU A 102 7.06 10.03 2.28
C LEU A 102 8.04 8.87 2.19
N ARG A 103 9.27 9.10 1.73
CA ARG A 103 10.31 8.05 1.62
C ARG A 103 10.73 7.42 2.95
N LYS A 104 10.32 7.99 4.08
CA LYS A 104 10.63 7.49 5.44
C LYS A 104 9.45 6.74 6.06
N GLN A 105 8.34 6.57 5.34
CA GLN A 105 7.21 5.78 5.83
C GLN A 105 7.53 4.27 5.75
N PRO A 106 7.01 3.46 6.68
CA PRO A 106 7.27 2.03 6.72
C PRO A 106 6.59 1.26 5.58
N LEU A 107 7.02 0.03 5.32
CA LEU A 107 6.31 -0.97 4.53
C LEU A 107 5.42 -1.87 5.40
N LEU A 108 5.80 -2.04 6.67
CA LEU A 108 5.09 -2.87 7.63
C LEU A 108 4.90 -2.11 8.95
N ILE A 109 3.67 -2.05 9.44
CA ILE A 109 3.36 -1.59 10.79
C ILE A 109 2.79 -2.77 11.57
N GLU A 110 3.41 -3.08 12.70
CA GLU A 110 2.84 -4.01 13.67
C GLU A 110 2.15 -3.25 14.80
N LEU A 111 0.89 -3.58 15.04
CA LEU A 111 0.12 -3.22 16.22
C LEU A 111 -0.02 -4.45 17.12
N GLU A 112 -0.59 -4.28 18.31
CA GLU A 112 -0.87 -5.39 19.22
C GLU A 112 -1.73 -6.48 18.56
N ASP A 113 -2.75 -6.06 17.79
CA ASP A 113 -3.78 -6.97 17.26
C ASP A 113 -3.69 -7.22 15.75
N TYR A 114 -2.86 -6.45 15.04
CA TYR A 114 -2.88 -6.36 13.58
C TYR A 114 -1.49 -6.14 12.97
N LEU A 115 -1.28 -6.69 11.77
CA LEU A 115 -0.17 -6.35 10.88
C LEU A 115 -0.72 -5.53 9.72
N LEU A 116 -0.16 -4.36 9.44
CA LEU A 116 -0.61 -3.47 8.38
C LEU A 116 0.48 -3.39 7.31
N CYS A 117 0.10 -3.63 6.07
CA CYS A 117 0.95 -3.48 4.89
C CYS A 117 0.09 -3.18 3.66
N HIS A 118 0.68 -2.73 2.55
CA HIS A 118 -0.13 -2.29 1.41
C HIS A 118 -0.78 -3.46 0.64
N ALA A 119 0.00 -4.48 0.24
CA ALA A 119 -0.49 -5.61 -0.56
C ALA A 119 -0.56 -6.94 0.21
N GLY A 120 0.41 -7.19 1.10
CA GLY A 120 0.49 -8.43 1.88
C GLY A 120 1.90 -8.71 2.38
N ILE A 121 2.04 -9.83 3.10
CA ILE A 121 3.33 -10.39 3.52
C ILE A 121 3.54 -11.67 2.71
N TRP A 122 4.72 -11.85 2.10
CA TRP A 122 4.97 -13.06 1.33
C TRP A 122 4.80 -14.30 2.22
N PRO A 123 3.94 -15.27 1.85
CA PRO A 123 3.49 -16.35 2.73
C PRO A 123 4.59 -17.25 3.31
N GLY A 124 5.74 -17.35 2.66
CA GLY A 124 6.84 -18.17 3.17
C GLY A 124 7.73 -17.47 4.19
N TRP A 125 7.48 -16.21 4.53
CA TRP A 125 8.19 -15.48 5.60
C TRP A 125 7.56 -15.73 6.96
N SER A 126 8.42 -15.87 7.98
CA SER A 126 8.00 -15.66 9.37
C SER A 126 7.74 -14.17 9.62
N LEU A 127 7.16 -13.84 10.78
CA LEU A 127 6.99 -12.42 11.16
C LEU A 127 8.34 -11.70 11.29
N ASP A 128 9.37 -12.37 11.82
CA ASP A 128 10.72 -11.81 11.95
C ASP A 128 11.36 -11.56 10.57
N ASP A 129 11.18 -12.49 9.62
CA ASP A 129 11.63 -12.30 8.25
C ASP A 129 10.95 -11.08 7.63
N ALA A 130 9.62 -10.97 7.76
CA ALA A 130 8.86 -9.85 7.22
C ALA A 130 9.35 -8.49 7.76
N HIS A 131 9.61 -8.39 9.07
CA HIS A 131 10.19 -7.19 9.67
C HIS A 131 11.60 -6.90 9.16
N ASN A 132 12.46 -7.91 9.09
CA ASN A 132 13.83 -7.76 8.63
C ASN A 132 13.89 -7.30 7.17
N GLU A 133 13.03 -7.82 6.31
CA GLU A 133 12.94 -7.40 4.91
C GLU A 133 12.39 -5.98 4.77
N ALA A 134 11.30 -5.66 5.48
CA ALA A 134 10.74 -4.32 5.49
C ALA A 134 11.77 -3.27 5.92
N ARG A 135 12.44 -3.49 7.07
CA ARG A 135 13.44 -2.56 7.62
C ARG A 135 14.64 -2.35 6.69
N GLN A 136 15.09 -3.39 5.99
CA GLN A 136 16.20 -3.27 5.03
C GLN A 136 15.84 -2.36 3.85
N VAL A 137 14.62 -2.46 3.34
CA VAL A 137 14.13 -1.60 2.25
C VAL A 137 13.86 -0.19 2.76
N GLU A 138 13.21 -0.04 3.92
CA GLU A 138 12.95 1.25 4.58
C GLU A 138 14.24 2.03 4.84
N ALA A 139 15.29 1.36 5.33
CA ALA A 139 16.60 1.99 5.55
C ALA A 139 17.22 2.52 4.26
N GLN A 140 17.11 1.77 3.16
CA GLN A 140 17.58 2.20 1.84
C GLN A 140 16.76 3.38 1.29
N LEU A 141 15.44 3.39 1.49
CA LEU A 141 14.57 4.51 1.09
C LEU A 141 14.83 5.77 1.91
N ALA A 142 15.26 5.63 3.18
CA ALA A 142 15.62 6.73 4.07
C ALA A 142 17.07 7.25 3.86
N ALA A 143 17.96 6.45 3.26
CA ALA A 143 19.34 6.83 2.97
C ALA A 143 19.45 7.93 1.89
N PRO A 144 20.59 8.63 1.77
CA PRO A 144 20.83 9.60 0.69
C PRO A 144 20.79 8.98 -0.72
N GLU A 145 21.20 7.73 -0.87
CA GLU A 145 21.30 7.01 -2.15
C GLU A 145 20.00 6.30 -2.57
N PHE A 146 18.87 6.65 -1.96
CA PHE A 146 17.55 6.02 -2.17
C PHE A 146 17.13 5.93 -3.65
N ALA A 147 17.58 6.87 -4.49
CA ALA A 147 17.30 6.87 -5.93
C ALA A 147 17.79 5.61 -6.65
N ASN A 148 18.87 4.97 -6.17
CA ASN A 148 19.37 3.72 -6.73
C ASN A 148 18.38 2.58 -6.55
N LEU A 149 17.78 2.48 -5.36
CA LEU A 149 16.74 1.50 -5.07
C LEU A 149 15.49 1.77 -5.90
N LEU A 150 15.06 3.03 -5.99
CA LEU A 150 13.88 3.42 -6.78
C LEU A 150 14.06 3.11 -8.28
N GLY A 151 15.27 3.24 -8.83
CA GLY A 151 15.56 2.83 -10.20
C GLY A 151 15.57 1.30 -10.36
N ALA A 152 16.03 0.58 -9.34
CA ALA A 152 16.16 -0.88 -9.36
C ALA A 152 14.87 -1.63 -9.01
N MET A 153 13.85 -0.99 -8.41
CA MET A 153 12.62 -1.65 -7.98
C MET A 153 11.71 -2.09 -9.13
N TYR A 154 11.91 -1.56 -10.34
CA TYR A 154 11.13 -1.95 -11.51
C TYR A 154 11.47 -3.36 -11.98
N GLY A 155 10.45 -4.08 -12.44
CA GLY A 155 10.55 -5.46 -12.89
C GLY A 155 9.90 -6.45 -11.92
N SER A 156 9.87 -7.71 -12.36
CA SER A 156 9.17 -8.82 -11.67
C SER A 156 10.05 -10.04 -11.44
N SER A 157 11.34 -9.95 -11.79
CA SER A 157 12.29 -11.07 -11.69
C SER A 157 13.44 -10.74 -10.73
N PRO A 158 13.91 -11.72 -9.95
CA PRO A 158 13.33 -13.06 -9.76
C PRO A 158 11.97 -13.02 -9.05
N ALA A 159 11.07 -13.92 -9.42
CA ALA A 159 9.71 -13.99 -8.85
C ALA A 159 9.61 -14.93 -7.64
N ASP A 160 10.66 -15.70 -7.35
CA ASP A 160 10.77 -16.59 -6.20
C ASP A 160 11.74 -16.04 -5.14
N TRP A 161 11.41 -16.25 -3.86
CA TRP A 161 12.23 -15.78 -2.75
C TRP A 161 13.63 -16.44 -2.67
N PRO A 162 13.80 -17.76 -2.84
CA PRO A 162 15.11 -18.41 -2.74
C PRO A 162 16.16 -17.92 -3.73
N THR A 163 15.74 -17.47 -4.91
CA THR A 163 16.64 -16.86 -5.92
C THR A 163 16.81 -15.37 -5.66
N ALA A 164 15.72 -14.64 -5.39
CA ALA A 164 15.78 -13.21 -5.13
C ALA A 164 16.68 -12.86 -3.94
N SER A 165 16.60 -13.61 -2.85
CA SER A 165 17.35 -13.38 -1.61
C SER A 165 18.89 -13.47 -1.76
N ARG A 166 19.40 -14.04 -2.85
CA ARG A 166 20.84 -14.23 -3.09
C ARG A 166 21.58 -12.95 -3.50
N HIS A 167 20.87 -11.95 -4.00
CA HIS A 167 21.47 -10.70 -4.47
C HIS A 167 20.76 -9.49 -3.85
N PRO A 168 21.48 -8.49 -3.29
CA PRO A 168 20.87 -7.38 -2.56
C PRO A 168 19.76 -6.63 -3.31
N LEU A 169 19.98 -6.29 -4.58
CA LEU A 169 18.97 -5.57 -5.38
C LEU A 169 17.76 -6.44 -5.74
N SER A 170 17.99 -7.71 -6.06
CA SER A 170 16.91 -8.68 -6.33
C SER A 170 16.07 -8.93 -5.07
N ARG A 171 16.71 -9.04 -3.92
CA ARG A 171 16.07 -9.16 -2.60
C ARG A 171 15.19 -7.95 -2.33
N ALA A 172 15.74 -6.73 -2.45
CA ALA A 172 14.98 -5.50 -2.24
C ALA A 172 13.80 -5.36 -3.22
N ARG A 173 13.99 -5.69 -4.51
CA ARG A 173 12.91 -5.68 -5.51
C ARG A 173 11.82 -6.68 -5.18
N PHE A 174 12.18 -7.91 -4.83
CA PHE A 174 11.20 -8.92 -4.40
C PHE A 174 10.43 -8.44 -3.18
N THR A 175 11.13 -7.88 -2.19
CA THR A 175 10.50 -7.34 -0.98
C THR A 175 9.52 -6.23 -1.28
N ILE A 176 9.89 -5.26 -2.13
CA ILE A 176 8.98 -4.22 -2.60
C ILE A 176 7.78 -4.84 -3.31
N ASN A 177 7.99 -5.80 -4.21
CA ASN A 177 6.90 -6.46 -4.93
C ASN A 177 5.95 -7.22 -3.99
N ALA A 178 6.48 -7.92 -2.98
CA ALA A 178 5.69 -8.63 -1.98
C ALA A 178 4.80 -7.65 -1.18
N PHE A 179 5.40 -6.60 -0.63
CA PHE A 179 4.69 -5.63 0.22
C PHE A 179 3.76 -4.70 -0.54
N THR A 180 4.04 -4.39 -1.80
CA THR A 180 3.34 -3.30 -2.50
C THR A 180 2.58 -3.74 -3.75
N ARG A 181 2.82 -4.94 -4.28
CA ARG A 181 2.28 -5.33 -5.60
C ARG A 181 1.69 -6.74 -5.66
N MET A 182 1.87 -7.55 -4.63
CA MET A 182 1.43 -8.95 -4.58
C MET A 182 -0.10 -9.09 -4.63
N ARG A 183 -0.57 -10.07 -5.39
CA ARG A 183 -1.97 -10.51 -5.41
C ARG A 183 -2.03 -12.03 -5.38
N PHE A 184 -1.47 -12.62 -6.43
CA PHE A 184 -1.46 -14.06 -6.65
C PHE A 184 -0.06 -14.66 -6.56
N LEU A 185 -0.02 -15.93 -6.19
CA LEU A 185 1.15 -16.80 -6.27
C LEU A 185 0.85 -18.01 -7.16
N ASN A 186 1.86 -18.58 -7.79
CA ASN A 186 1.74 -19.92 -8.35
C ASN A 186 1.93 -21.00 -7.27
N ASP A 187 1.78 -22.27 -7.64
CA ASP A 187 1.94 -23.41 -6.72
C ASP A 187 3.31 -23.43 -6.01
N GLY A 188 4.35 -22.92 -6.68
CA GLY A 188 5.72 -22.80 -6.14
C GLY A 188 5.92 -21.64 -5.16
N GLY A 189 4.94 -20.74 -5.01
CA GLY A 189 5.05 -19.54 -4.16
C GLY A 189 5.67 -18.34 -4.87
N GLU A 190 5.80 -18.37 -6.19
CA GLU A 190 6.34 -17.27 -6.99
C GLU A 190 5.30 -16.17 -7.19
N LEU A 191 5.75 -14.91 -7.15
CA LEU A 191 4.88 -13.74 -7.34
C LEU A 191 4.34 -13.68 -8.78
N ALA A 192 3.02 -13.83 -8.96
CA ALA A 192 2.36 -13.76 -10.26
C ALA A 192 2.05 -12.30 -10.68
N MET A 193 3.11 -11.53 -10.96
CA MET A 193 3.04 -10.07 -11.14
C MET A 193 2.30 -9.59 -12.40
N ALA A 194 2.12 -10.46 -13.39
CA ALA A 194 1.43 -10.12 -14.64
C ALA A 194 -0.11 -10.18 -14.52
N PHE A 195 -0.62 -10.93 -13.54
CA PHE A 195 -2.05 -11.18 -13.39
C PHE A 195 -2.69 -10.19 -12.41
N LYS A 196 -3.76 -9.51 -12.84
CA LYS A 196 -4.43 -8.42 -12.09
C LYS A 196 -5.93 -8.67 -11.86
N GLY A 197 -6.40 -9.91 -12.01
CA GLY A 197 -7.82 -10.26 -11.93
C GLY A 197 -8.40 -10.26 -10.51
N ASP A 198 -9.72 -10.48 -10.44
CA ASP A 198 -10.52 -10.66 -9.22
C ASP A 198 -10.48 -12.12 -8.72
N ARG A 199 -10.32 -13.08 -9.64
CA ARG A 199 -10.39 -14.53 -9.35
C ARG A 199 -9.10 -15.26 -9.70
N ALA A 200 -8.80 -16.27 -8.89
CA ALA A 200 -7.79 -17.27 -9.21
C ALA A 200 -8.05 -17.93 -10.58
N GLN A 201 -7.01 -18.04 -11.39
CA GLN A 201 -6.99 -18.90 -12.57
C GLN A 201 -6.29 -20.22 -12.21
N PRO A 202 -6.53 -21.32 -12.96
CA PRO A 202 -5.82 -22.58 -12.71
C PRO A 202 -4.30 -22.37 -12.61
N GLY A 203 -3.70 -22.86 -11.52
CA GLY A 203 -2.28 -22.69 -11.21
C GLY A 203 -1.89 -21.40 -10.48
N PHE A 204 -2.86 -20.54 -10.15
CA PHE A 204 -2.64 -19.34 -9.33
C PHE A 204 -3.60 -19.29 -8.15
N LEU A 205 -3.09 -18.93 -6.98
CA LEU A 205 -3.86 -18.78 -5.74
C LEU A 205 -3.67 -17.37 -5.18
N PRO A 206 -4.70 -16.77 -4.55
CA PRO A 206 -4.48 -15.58 -3.73
C PRO A 206 -3.37 -15.86 -2.73
N TRP A 207 -2.49 -14.89 -2.49
CA TRP A 207 -1.31 -15.10 -1.64
C TRP A 207 -1.67 -15.67 -0.26
N PHE A 208 -2.81 -15.26 0.30
CA PHE A 208 -3.26 -15.70 1.62
C PHE A 208 -3.83 -17.13 1.66
N ASP A 209 -4.11 -17.72 0.50
CA ASP A 209 -4.60 -19.10 0.34
C ASP A 209 -3.48 -20.08 -0.07
N TRP A 210 -2.22 -19.63 -0.16
CA TRP A 210 -1.11 -20.51 -0.54
C TRP A 210 -0.88 -21.63 0.50
N PRO A 211 -0.84 -22.92 0.11
CA PRO A 211 -0.91 -24.04 1.07
C PRO A 211 0.25 -24.12 2.08
N ARG A 212 1.40 -23.52 1.76
CA ARG A 212 2.59 -23.50 2.62
C ARG A 212 2.75 -22.17 3.36
N ARG A 213 1.68 -21.37 3.45
CA ARG A 213 1.67 -20.10 4.18
C ARG A 213 2.04 -20.34 5.64
N GLN A 214 3.04 -19.60 6.12
CA GLN A 214 3.37 -19.56 7.53
C GLN A 214 2.23 -18.91 8.32
N SER A 215 1.91 -19.50 9.46
CA SER A 215 0.97 -18.89 10.40
C SER A 215 1.62 -17.68 11.05
N LEU A 216 0.96 -16.53 10.96
CA LEU A 216 1.37 -15.32 11.66
C LEU A 216 0.48 -15.11 12.89
N PRO A 217 0.99 -14.49 13.95
CA PRO A 217 0.24 -14.37 15.21
C PRO A 217 -0.95 -13.39 15.13
N LYS A 218 -1.07 -12.63 14.03
CA LYS A 218 -1.99 -11.50 13.89
C LYS A 218 -2.57 -11.46 12.47
N PRO A 219 -3.85 -11.05 12.31
CA PRO A 219 -4.41 -10.79 10.99
C PRO A 219 -3.66 -9.68 10.25
N ILE A 220 -3.55 -9.84 8.92
CA ILE A 220 -2.95 -8.86 8.03
C ILE A 220 -4.05 -7.95 7.44
N LEU A 221 -3.94 -6.65 7.68
CA LEU A 221 -4.74 -5.60 7.05
C LEU A 221 -4.01 -5.06 5.83
N PHE A 222 -4.68 -5.05 4.69
CA PHE A 222 -4.10 -4.62 3.42
C PHE A 222 -5.11 -3.96 2.47
N GLY A 223 -4.59 -3.26 1.48
CA GLY A 223 -5.32 -2.59 0.39
C GLY A 223 -4.93 -3.17 -0.97
N HIS A 224 -4.59 -2.31 -1.94
CA HIS A 224 -4.04 -2.58 -3.28
C HIS A 224 -4.92 -3.38 -4.26
N TRP A 225 -5.65 -4.36 -3.76
CA TRP A 225 -6.35 -5.35 -4.56
C TRP A 225 -7.83 -5.00 -4.72
N SER A 226 -8.11 -3.86 -5.35
CA SER A 226 -9.48 -3.38 -5.60
C SER A 226 -10.40 -4.40 -6.26
N ALA A 227 -9.86 -5.27 -7.13
CA ALA A 227 -10.62 -6.35 -7.77
C ALA A 227 -11.09 -7.45 -6.79
N LEU A 228 -10.39 -7.65 -5.67
CA LEU A 228 -10.83 -8.53 -4.58
C LEU A 228 -11.97 -7.88 -3.77
N GLY A 229 -11.94 -6.55 -3.65
CA GLY A 229 -12.86 -5.79 -2.81
C GLY A 229 -12.63 -6.01 -1.31
N VAL A 230 -13.67 -5.75 -0.52
CA VAL A 230 -13.61 -5.96 0.94
C VAL A 230 -13.65 -7.43 1.28
N LYS A 231 -12.67 -7.91 2.04
CA LYS A 231 -12.62 -9.28 2.57
C LYS A 231 -12.28 -9.22 4.05
N ILE A 232 -13.02 -9.95 4.89
CA ILE A 232 -12.72 -10.07 6.33
C ILE A 232 -12.71 -11.56 6.68
N THR A 233 -11.55 -12.06 7.08
CA THR A 233 -11.37 -13.40 7.65
C THR A 233 -10.60 -13.28 8.98
N PRO A 234 -10.45 -14.38 9.74
CA PRO A 234 -9.59 -14.37 10.93
C PRO A 234 -8.13 -14.00 10.65
N ASP A 235 -7.62 -14.27 9.44
CA ASP A 235 -6.21 -14.12 9.09
C ASP A 235 -5.89 -12.91 8.21
N VAL A 236 -6.86 -12.43 7.43
CA VAL A 236 -6.67 -11.31 6.50
C VAL A 236 -7.88 -10.40 6.41
N ILE A 237 -7.61 -9.10 6.24
CA ILE A 237 -8.60 -8.05 6.08
C ILE A 237 -8.18 -7.16 4.90
N ALA A 238 -8.93 -7.24 3.80
CA ALA A 238 -8.74 -6.37 2.64
C ALA A 238 -9.72 -5.19 2.70
N LEU A 239 -9.22 -3.97 2.56
CA LEU A 239 -10.02 -2.73 2.64
C LEU A 239 -10.05 -1.93 1.33
N ASP A 240 -9.41 -2.39 0.25
CA ASP A 240 -9.48 -1.71 -1.04
C ASP A 240 -10.76 -2.11 -1.78
N ALA A 241 -11.75 -1.22 -1.78
CA ALA A 241 -12.99 -1.35 -2.53
C ALA A 241 -13.06 -0.41 -3.74
N GLY A 242 -11.89 0.04 -4.23
CA GLY A 242 -11.80 0.72 -5.51
C GLY A 242 -12.46 2.09 -5.57
N CYS A 243 -12.27 2.94 -4.55
CA CYS A 243 -12.85 4.29 -4.49
C CYS A 243 -12.63 5.07 -5.80
N VAL A 244 -11.41 5.07 -6.33
CA VAL A 244 -11.07 5.84 -7.54
C VAL A 244 -11.81 5.36 -8.80
N TRP A 245 -12.24 4.10 -8.80
CA TRP A 245 -12.99 3.47 -9.89
C TRP A 245 -14.50 3.73 -9.80
N GLY A 246 -14.95 4.56 -8.85
CA GLY A 246 -16.37 4.77 -8.57
C GLY A 246 -16.95 3.79 -7.53
N GLY A 247 -16.09 3.04 -6.84
CA GLY A 247 -16.47 2.14 -5.76
C GLY A 247 -16.65 2.87 -4.42
N MET A 248 -16.10 2.29 -3.36
CA MET A 248 -16.18 2.85 -2.00
C MET A 248 -14.79 3.12 -1.46
N LEU A 249 -14.64 4.21 -0.71
CA LEU A 249 -13.55 4.31 0.25
C LEU A 249 -13.95 3.57 1.52
N VAL A 250 -13.13 2.60 1.95
CA VAL A 250 -13.45 1.72 3.07
C VAL A 250 -12.39 1.83 4.16
N GLY A 251 -12.86 1.83 5.40
CA GLY A 251 -12.03 1.70 6.59
C GLY A 251 -12.62 0.73 7.60
N LEU A 252 -11.88 0.52 8.68
CA LEU A 252 -12.24 -0.32 9.81
C LEU A 252 -11.93 0.40 11.12
N GLU A 253 -12.90 0.53 12.01
CA GLU A 253 -12.62 0.79 13.42
C GLU A 253 -12.06 -0.49 14.03
N LEU A 254 -10.77 -0.49 14.37
CA LEU A 254 -10.02 -1.70 14.72
C LEU A 254 -10.56 -2.37 15.99
N ASP A 255 -10.90 -1.57 17.01
CA ASP A 255 -11.34 -2.08 18.32
C ASP A 255 -12.73 -2.72 18.28
N LYS A 256 -13.62 -2.18 17.44
CA LYS A 256 -15.00 -2.68 17.30
C LYS A 256 -15.18 -3.60 16.09
N ARG A 257 -14.15 -3.72 15.25
CA ARG A 257 -14.21 -4.36 13.93
C ARG A 257 -15.40 -3.88 13.08
N MET A 258 -15.69 -2.58 13.16
CA MET A 258 -16.81 -1.97 12.46
C MET A 258 -16.33 -1.38 11.13
N LEU A 259 -16.93 -1.85 10.02
CA LEU A 259 -16.64 -1.31 8.70
C LEU A 259 -17.18 0.11 8.56
N LEU A 260 -16.37 0.94 7.92
CA LEU A 260 -16.62 2.34 7.64
C LEU A 260 -16.59 2.51 6.13
N GLN A 261 -17.55 3.22 5.55
CA GLN A 261 -17.63 3.36 4.10
C GLN A 261 -18.09 4.75 3.70
N ALA A 262 -17.46 5.30 2.66
CA ALA A 262 -17.90 6.50 1.96
C ALA A 262 -17.93 6.20 0.45
N PRO A 263 -19.05 6.44 -0.25
CA PRO A 263 -19.10 6.23 -1.69
C PRO A 263 -18.24 7.24 -2.43
N ALA A 264 -17.63 6.78 -3.53
CA ALA A 264 -16.99 7.69 -4.47
C ALA A 264 -18.02 8.68 -5.02
N ARG A 265 -17.65 9.96 -5.09
CA ARG A 265 -18.50 11.00 -5.69
C ARG A 265 -18.59 10.84 -7.21
N HIS A 266 -17.53 10.30 -7.81
CA HIS A 266 -17.39 10.10 -9.25
C HIS A 266 -16.56 8.84 -9.54
N THR A 267 -16.65 8.35 -10.77
CA THR A 267 -15.62 7.48 -11.35
C THR A 267 -14.49 8.37 -11.86
N TYR A 268 -13.36 8.40 -11.15
CA TYR A 268 -12.25 9.30 -11.47
C TYR A 268 -11.33 8.74 -12.57
N GLN A 269 -11.26 7.41 -12.68
CA GLN A 269 -10.62 6.73 -13.80
C GLN A 269 -11.51 5.58 -14.26
N ALA A 270 -11.64 5.39 -15.58
CA ALA A 270 -12.34 4.24 -16.12
C ALA A 270 -11.52 2.96 -15.88
N ILE A 271 -12.20 1.86 -15.59
CA ILE A 271 -11.60 0.52 -15.69
C ILE A 271 -11.42 0.27 -17.19
N CYS A 272 -10.18 0.25 -17.67
CA CYS A 272 -9.91 -0.23 -19.02
C CYS A 272 -10.05 -1.75 -19.01
N ASP A 273 -11.00 -2.27 -19.80
CA ASP A 273 -11.16 -3.71 -20.07
C ASP A 273 -9.90 -4.32 -20.70
#